data_AF-A0A357IP74-F1
#
_entry.id   AF-A0A357IP74-F1
#
_cell.length_a   1.000
_cell.length_b   1.000
_cell.length_c   1.000
_cell.angle_alpha   90.00
_cell.angle_beta   90.00
_cell.angle_gamma   90.00
#
_symmetry.space_group_name_H-M   'P 1'
#
loop_
_entity.id
_entity.type
_entity.pdbx_description
1 polymer ?
#
loop_
_entity_poly.entity_id
_entity_poly.type
_entity_poly.pdbx_seq_one_letter_code
_entity_poly.pdbx_strand_id
1 'polypeptide(L)' 'MHHCFIRFGREVCHSRNPECDHCFLRDYCSFFSAKNTSFKTGK' A
#
# COMPACT_ATOMS: atom_id res chain seq x y z
N MET A 1 -18.19 -9.68 6.14
CA MET A 1 -16.86 -9.63 5.47
C MET A 1 -16.79 -8.60 4.33
N HIS A 2 -17.52 -7.47 4.40
CA HIS A 2 -17.46 -6.39 3.39
C HIS A 2 -16.90 -5.08 4.01
N HIS A 3 -17.26 -4.82 5.27
CA HIS A 3 -16.81 -3.65 6.02
C HIS A 3 -15.30 -3.58 6.24
N CYS A 4 -14.60 -4.71 6.34
CA CYS A 4 -13.14 -4.71 6.55
C CYS A 4 -12.41 -4.06 5.38
N PHE A 5 -12.83 -4.33 4.13
CA PHE A 5 -12.23 -3.72 2.94
C PHE A 5 -12.57 -2.24 2.81
N ILE A 6 -13.83 -1.87 3.09
CA ILE A 6 -14.25 -0.46 3.08
C ILE A 6 -13.47 0.33 4.13
N ARG A 7 -13.35 -0.22 5.35
CA ARG A 7 -12.59 0.41 6.44
C ARG A 7 -11.11 0.50 6.09
N PHE A 8 -10.52 -0.58 5.57
CA PHE A 8 -9.13 -0.59 5.11
C PHE A 8 -8.83 0.47 4.04
N GLY A 9 -9.69 0.62 3.03
CA GLY A 9 -9.55 1.68 2.02
C GLY A 9 -9.70 3.10 2.60
N ARG A 10 -10.40 3.23 3.73
CA ARG A 10 -10.63 4.48 4.45
C ARG A 10 -9.66 4.76 5.59
N GLU A 11 -8.80 3.82 5.98
CA GLU A 11 -7.86 3.97 7.10
C GLU A 11 -6.41 3.71 6.71
N VAL A 12 -6.16 2.94 5.64
CA VAL A 12 -4.80 2.53 5.24
C VAL A 12 -4.57 2.82 3.75
N CYS A 13 -5.40 2.24 2.89
CA CYS A 13 -5.25 2.35 1.43
C CYS A 13 -6.07 3.51 0.86
N HIS A 14 -5.83 4.71 1.38
CA HIS A 14 -6.51 5.92 0.94
C HIS A 14 -6.12 6.34 -0.48
N SER A 15 -7.04 7.05 -1.17
CA SER A 15 -6.80 7.56 -2.53
C SER A 15 -5.63 8.56 -2.63
N ARG A 16 -5.26 9.22 -1.52
CA ARG A 16 -4.12 10.14 -1.45
C ARG A 16 -3.25 9.76 -0.26
N ASN A 17 -1.94 9.65 -0.50
CA ASN A 17 -0.93 9.30 0.50
C ASN A 17 -1.28 8.06 1.34
N PRO A 18 -1.45 6.87 0.73
CA PRO A 18 -1.74 5.65 1.47
C PRO A 18 -0.62 5.32 2.45
N GLU A 19 -0.98 4.72 3.58
CA GLU A 19 -0.05 4.35 4.64
C GLU A 19 0.58 2.97 4.35
N CYS A 20 1.35 2.90 3.26
CA CYS A 20 1.92 1.64 2.77
C CYS A 20 2.92 0.99 3.74
N ASP A 21 3.50 1.74 4.69
CA ASP A 21 4.48 1.21 5.63
C ASP A 21 3.85 0.18 6.60
N HIS A 22 2.64 0.47 7.09
CA HIS A 22 1.90 -0.43 7.99
C HIS A 22 0.84 -1.27 7.26
N CYS A 23 0.78 -1.19 5.93
CA CYS A 23 -0.17 -1.96 5.14
C CYS A 23 0.22 -3.44 5.09
N PHE A 24 -0.67 -4.33 5.53
CA PHE A 24 -0.43 -5.78 5.50
C PHE A 24 -0.27 -6.37 4.10
N LEU A 25 -0.70 -5.65 3.06
CA LEU A 25 -0.54 -6.04 1.66
C LEU A 25 0.74 -5.46 1.03
N ARG A 26 1.62 -4.78 1.78
CA ARG A 26 2.80 -4.09 1.22
C ARG A 26 3.66 -5.00 0.35
N ASP A 27 3.87 -6.25 0.77
CA ASP A 27 4.71 -7.22 0.06
C ASP A 27 4.06 -7.75 -1.22
N TYR A 28 2.74 -7.65 -1.34
CA TYR A 28 1.95 -8.07 -2.50
C TYR A 28 1.44 -6.89 -3.35
N CYS A 29 1.65 -5.65 -2.91
CA CYS A 29 1.09 -4.46 -3.54
C CYS A 29 1.97 -3.98 -4.69
N SER A 30 1.53 -4.20 -5.93
CA SER A 30 2.24 -3.72 -7.12
C SER A 30 2.41 -2.19 -7.15
N PHE A 31 1.48 -1.42 -6.60
CA PHE A 31 1.60 0.04 -6.51
C PHE A 31 2.74 0.45 -5.57
N PHE A 32 2.85 -0.17 -4.40
CA PHE A 32 3.95 0.09 -3.46
C PHE A 32 5.28 -0.39 -4.03
N SER A 33 5.31 -1.58 -4.63
CA SER A 33 6.48 -2.11 -5.32
C SER A 33 6.96 -1.15 -6.42
N ALA A 34 6.05 -0.66 -7.28
CA ALA A 34 6.35 0.30 -8.34
C ALA A 34 6.90 1.64 -7.80
N LYS A 35 6.28 2.18 -6.74
CA LYS A 35 6.74 3.41 -6.05
C LYS A 35 8.14 3.23 -5.46
N ASN A 36 8.43 2.05 -4.90
CA ASN A 36 9.72 1.75 -4.29
C ASN A 36 10.79 1.36 -5.32
N THR A 37 10.42 0.80 -6.48
CA THR A 37 11.38 0.52 -7.57
C THR A 37 12.01 1.80 -8.11
N SER A 38 11.31 2.95 -8.07
CA SER A 38 11.92 4.25 -8.37
C SER A 38 12.95 4.72 -7.32
N PHE A 39 13.05 4.04 -6.17
CA PHE A 39 14.01 4.32 -5.10
C PHE A 39 15.03 3.20 -4.87
N LYS A 40 15.06 2.16 -5.72
CA LYS A 40 16.07 1.09 -5.63
C LYS A 40 17.06 1.15 -6.79
N THR A 41 18.02 2.08 -6.67
CA THR A 41 19.41 1.78 -7.03
C THR A 41 19.95 0.86 -5.95
N GLY A 42 20.44 -0.33 -6.32
CA GLY A 42 21.15 -1.23 -5.40
C GLY A 42 20.77 -2.69 -5.52
N LYS A 43 21.12 -3.31 -6.65
CA LYS A 43 21.98 -4.49 -6.60
C LYS A 43 23.36 -4.04 -7.07
#